data_AF-A0A933SNC0-F1
#
_entry.id   AF-A0A933SNC0-F1
#
_cell.length_a   1.000
_cell.length_b   1.000
_cell.length_c   1.000
_cell.angle_alpha   90.00
_cell.angle_beta   90.00
_cell.angle_gamma   90.00
#
_symmetry.space_group_name_H-M   'P 1'
#
loop_
_entity.id
_entity.type
_entity.pdbx_description
1 polymer ?
#
loop_
_entity_poly.entity_id
_entity_poly.type
_entity_poly.pdbx_seq_one_letter_code
_entity_poly.pdbx_strand_id
1 'polypeptide(L)'
;MAEGRGVLRGFLFMPQYKHFFKTASERRTKEFAIAIIRLSVKLPSIQEGKVIKNQITKAGTSIGANYREANRARSRADFKSRIKICESEASETQYWLEVIIGMGWLSREDLK
;
A
#
# COMPACT_ATOMS: atom_id res chain seq x y z
N MET A 1 -12.34 39.23 -4.10
CA MET A 1 -12.16 37.84 -4.59
C MET A 1 -11.30 37.07 -3.59
N ALA A 2 -11.92 36.41 -2.60
CA ALA A 2 -11.22 35.56 -1.62
C ALA A 2 -12.20 34.63 -0.91
N GLU A 3 -12.85 33.69 -1.63
CA GLU A 3 -13.71 32.68 -1.01
C GLU A 3 -13.43 31.33 -1.67
N GLY A 4 -12.95 30.35 -0.90
CA GLY A 4 -12.74 28.99 -1.42
C GLY A 4 -11.76 28.13 -0.62
N ARG A 5 -10.85 28.71 0.18
CA ARG A 5 -9.85 27.93 0.94
C ARG A 5 -10.26 27.52 2.37
N GLY A 6 -11.39 28.02 2.87
CA GLY A 6 -11.86 27.75 4.24
C GLY A 6 -12.74 26.50 4.38
N VAL A 7 -13.49 26.13 3.35
CA VAL A 7 -14.59 25.14 3.47
C VAL A 7 -14.06 23.71 3.59
N LEU A 8 -13.01 23.36 2.83
CA LEU A 8 -12.42 22.01 2.87
C LEU A 8 -11.69 21.69 4.19
N ARG A 9 -11.25 22.71 4.93
CA ARG A 9 -10.62 22.51 6.25
C ARG A 9 -11.61 22.07 7.33
N GLY A 10 -12.92 22.32 7.17
CA GLY A 10 -13.95 21.88 8.12
C GLY A 10 -14.46 20.44 7.88
N PHE A 11 -14.54 20.02 6.62
CA PHE A 11 -15.10 18.71 6.25
C PHE A 11 -14.26 17.52 6.73
N LEU A 12 -12.93 17.65 6.79
CA LEU A 12 -12.05 16.60 7.28
C LEU A 12 -12.15 16.33 8.81
N PHE A 13 -12.82 17.20 9.58
CA PHE A 13 -12.93 17.10 11.04
C PHE A 13 -14.29 16.58 11.53
N MET A 14 -15.23 16.36 10.63
CA MET A 14 -16.49 15.70 10.95
C MET A 14 -16.27 14.19 11.16
N PRO A 15 -16.74 13.58 12.27
CA PRO A 15 -16.49 12.17 12.62
C PRO A 15 -16.84 11.19 11.50
N GLN A 16 -17.90 11.47 10.74
CA GLN A 16 -18.33 10.64 9.62
C GLN A 16 -17.31 10.58 8.47
N TYR A 17 -16.56 11.66 8.21
CA TYR A 17 -15.55 11.69 7.14
C TYR A 17 -14.28 10.99 7.57
N LYS A 18 -13.87 11.13 8.84
CA LYS A 18 -12.72 10.40 9.39
C LYS A 18 -12.92 8.89 9.31
N HIS A 19 -14.13 8.40 9.57
CA HIS A 19 -14.48 6.99 9.40
C HIS A 19 -14.46 6.57 7.92
N PHE A 20 -15.05 7.38 7.04
CA PHE A 20 -15.05 7.12 5.59
C PHE A 20 -13.62 7.03 4.99
N PHE A 21 -12.73 7.97 5.30
CA PHE A 21 -11.35 7.93 4.82
C PHE A 21 -10.55 6.75 5.37
N LYS A 22 -10.82 6.36 6.62
CA LYS A 22 -10.23 5.18 7.25
C LYS A 22 -10.64 3.90 6.51
N THR A 23 -11.94 3.69 6.30
CA THR A 23 -12.46 2.48 5.64
C THR A 23 -12.07 2.43 4.16
N ALA A 24 -12.08 3.57 3.46
CA ALA A 24 -11.65 3.66 2.07
C ALA A 24 -10.19 3.24 1.89
N SER A 25 -9.30 3.70 2.76
CA SER A 25 -7.87 3.36 2.69
C SER A 25 -7.60 1.91 3.07
N GLU A 26 -8.26 1.37 4.11
CA GLU A 26 -8.15 -0.06 4.45
C GLU A 26 -8.62 -0.97 3.32
N ARG A 27 -9.67 -0.56 2.59
CA ARG A 27 -10.14 -1.28 1.40
C ARG A 27 -9.08 -1.27 0.31
N ARG A 28 -8.55 -0.08 -0.03
CA ARG A 28 -7.54 0.08 -1.09
C ARG A 28 -6.26 -0.72 -0.80
N THR A 29 -5.75 -0.67 0.43
CA THR A 29 -4.53 -1.43 0.78
C THR A 29 -4.78 -2.95 0.78
N LYS A 30 -5.99 -3.40 1.12
CA LYS A 30 -6.38 -4.82 1.01
C LYS A 30 -6.45 -5.26 -0.45
N GLU A 31 -7.08 -4.46 -1.31
CA GLU A 31 -7.17 -4.73 -2.75
C GLU A 31 -5.77 -4.78 -3.39
N PHE A 32 -4.89 -3.86 -2.99
CA PHE A 32 -3.49 -3.87 -3.40
C PHE A 32 -2.76 -5.15 -2.97
N ALA A 33 -2.90 -5.57 -1.70
CA ALA A 33 -2.31 -6.81 -1.20
C ALA A 33 -2.78 -8.04 -2.00
N ILE A 34 -4.07 -8.10 -2.35
CA ILE A 34 -4.62 -9.18 -3.20
C ILE A 34 -4.02 -9.13 -4.61
N ALA A 35 -3.86 -7.95 -5.20
CA ALA A 35 -3.24 -7.79 -6.51
C ALA A 35 -1.77 -8.26 -6.50
N ILE A 36 -1.01 -7.91 -5.47
CA ILE A 36 0.37 -8.39 -5.29
C ILE A 36 0.42 -9.91 -5.17
N ILE A 37 -0.46 -10.53 -4.39
CA ILE A 37 -0.52 -12.00 -4.27
C ILE A 37 -0.81 -12.62 -5.64
N ARG A 38 -1.81 -12.11 -6.38
CA ARG A 38 -2.16 -12.61 -7.72
C ARG A 38 -1.00 -12.47 -8.71
N LEU A 39 -0.30 -11.35 -8.68
CA LEU A 39 0.90 -11.12 -9.47
C LEU A 39 2.01 -12.11 -9.12
N SER A 40 2.27 -12.32 -7.82
CA SER A 40 3.33 -13.20 -7.33
C SER A 40 3.16 -14.66 -7.74
N VAL A 41 1.93 -15.10 -8.00
CA VAL A 41 1.60 -16.45 -8.47
C VAL A 41 2.04 -16.66 -9.92
N LYS A 42 2.14 -15.59 -10.72
CA LYS A 42 2.59 -15.66 -12.13
C LYS A 42 4.11 -15.78 -12.27
N LEU A 43 4.87 -15.59 -11.19
CA LEU A 43 6.34 -15.62 -11.25
C LEU A 43 6.88 -17.03 -11.54
N PRO A 44 8.05 -17.15 -12.19
CA PRO A 44 8.63 -18.45 -12.53
C PRO A 44 8.85 -19.34 -11.30
N SER A 45 8.59 -20.64 -11.46
CA SER A 45 8.76 -21.64 -10.38
C SER A 45 10.22 -22.12 -10.20
N ILE A 46 11.19 -21.24 -10.46
CA ILE A 46 12.63 -21.47 -10.25
C ILE A 46 13.08 -20.97 -8.87
N GLN A 47 14.32 -21.25 -8.45
CA GLN A 47 14.80 -20.87 -7.12
C GLN A 47 14.76 -19.35 -6.90
N GLU A 48 15.26 -18.58 -7.85
CA GLU A 48 15.30 -17.11 -7.83
C GLU A 48 13.89 -16.54 -7.85
N GLY A 49 12.99 -17.12 -8.66
CA GLY A 49 11.58 -16.74 -8.74
C GLY A 49 10.86 -16.94 -7.40
N LYS A 50 11.15 -18.02 -6.67
CA LYS A 50 10.61 -18.25 -5.31
C LYS A 50 11.10 -17.20 -4.30
N VAL A 51 12.37 -16.79 -4.40
CA VAL A 51 12.93 -15.73 -3.54
C VAL A 51 12.21 -14.41 -3.80
N ILE A 52 12.12 -13.97 -5.06
CA ILE A 52 11.46 -12.72 -5.42
C ILE A 52 9.97 -12.76 -5.09
N LYS A 53 9.29 -13.88 -5.35
CA LYS A 53 7.89 -14.10 -4.94
C LYS A 53 7.69 -13.86 -3.45
N ASN A 54 8.58 -14.38 -2.61
CA ASN A 54 8.49 -14.19 -1.16
C ASN A 54 8.69 -12.71 -0.77
N GLN A 55 9.70 -12.05 -1.35
CA GLN A 55 10.02 -10.65 -1.05
C GLN A 55 8.87 -9.72 -1.44
N ILE A 56 8.39 -9.79 -2.68
CA ILE A 56 7.29 -8.92 -3.14
C ILE A 56 5.98 -9.19 -2.39
N THR A 57 5.68 -10.46 -2.08
CA THR A 57 4.46 -10.81 -1.32
C THR A 57 4.50 -10.24 0.09
N LYS A 58 5.66 -10.32 0.76
CA LYS A 58 5.83 -9.75 2.11
C LYS A 58 5.69 -8.23 2.09
N ALA A 59 6.47 -7.55 1.25
CA ALA A 59 6.46 -6.10 1.15
C ALA A 59 5.08 -5.55 0.73
N GLY A 60 4.42 -6.17 -0.24
CA GLY A 60 3.13 -5.66 -0.72
C GLY A 60 1.97 -5.88 0.26
N THR A 61 1.99 -6.98 1.02
CA THR A 61 0.94 -7.28 2.00
C THR A 61 1.15 -6.55 3.33
N SER A 62 2.40 -6.25 3.69
CA SER A 62 2.74 -5.52 4.92
C SER A 62 2.21 -4.08 4.92
N ILE A 63 2.05 -3.44 3.76
CA ILE A 63 1.47 -2.08 3.64
C ILE A 63 0.07 -2.05 4.28
N GLY A 64 -0.80 -3.00 3.91
CA GLY A 64 -2.16 -3.08 4.44
C GLY A 64 -2.22 -3.52 5.89
N ALA A 65 -1.29 -4.39 6.32
CA ALA A 65 -1.17 -4.79 7.72
C ALA A 65 -0.77 -3.59 8.60
N ASN A 66 0.29 -2.88 8.25
CA ASN A 66 0.77 -1.70 8.96
C ASN A 66 -0.27 -0.56 8.94
N TYR A 67 -1.02 -0.39 7.84
CA TYR A 67 -2.07 0.63 7.79
C TYR A 67 -3.20 0.34 8.79
N ARG A 68 -3.58 -0.95 8.94
CA ARG A 68 -4.56 -1.36 9.97
C ARG A 68 -4.04 -1.12 11.39
N GLU A 69 -2.73 -1.27 11.63
CA GLU A 69 -2.11 -0.90 12.90
C GLU A 69 -2.08 0.61 13.11
N ALA A 70 -1.74 1.39 12.09
CA ALA A 70 -1.80 2.86 12.14
C ALA A 70 -3.19 3.33 12.58
N ASN A 71 -4.24 2.71 12.05
CA ASN A 71 -5.63 3.01 12.41
C ASN A 71 -6.02 2.70 13.86
N ARG A 72 -5.14 2.02 14.62
CA ARG A 72 -5.24 1.75 16.07
C ARG A 72 -4.18 2.49 16.89
N ALA A 73 -3.45 3.43 16.27
CA ALA A 73 -2.39 4.19 16.92
C ALA A 73 -2.89 4.96 18.15
N ARG A 74 -2.06 5.01 19.19
CA ARG A 74 -2.39 5.64 20.47
C ARG A 74 -2.15 7.15 20.48
N SER A 75 -1.45 7.67 19.47
CA SER A 75 -1.16 9.09 19.31
C SER A 75 -0.95 9.47 17.84
N ARG A 76 -0.91 10.78 17.55
CA ARG A 76 -0.57 11.28 16.21
C ARG A 76 0.86 10.92 15.79
N ALA A 77 1.80 10.92 16.74
CA ALA A 77 3.20 10.56 16.47
C ALA A 77 3.32 9.07 16.12
N ASP A 78 2.63 8.21 16.87
CA ASP A 78 2.54 6.77 16.61
C ASP A 78 1.90 6.50 15.24
N PHE A 79 0.78 7.17 14.92
CA PHE A 79 0.16 7.09 13.59
C PHE A 79 1.16 7.45 12.48
N LYS A 80 1.86 8.58 12.61
CA LYS A 80 2.86 9.03 11.61
C LYS A 80 4.00 8.03 11.46
N SER A 81 4.47 7.44 12.56
CA SER A 81 5.50 6.40 12.54
C SER A 81 5.03 5.17 11.75
N ARG A 82 3.80 4.69 12.00
CA ARG A 82 3.23 3.56 11.27
C ARG A 82 3.01 3.84 9.79
N ILE A 83 2.61 5.06 9.43
CA ILE A 83 2.49 5.45 8.03
C ILE A 83 3.86 5.49 7.33
N LYS A 84 4.94 5.90 8.01
CA LYS A 84 6.30 5.79 7.44
C LYS A 84 6.69 4.35 7.14
N ILE A 85 6.29 3.39 7.98
CA ILE A 85 6.50 1.97 7.69
C ILE A 85 5.74 1.60 6.40
N CYS A 86 4.46 1.97 6.26
CA CYS A 86 3.72 1.74 5.02
C CYS A 86 4.43 2.33 3.78
N GLU A 87 5.02 3.52 3.91
CA GLU A 87 5.79 4.18 2.84
C GLU A 87 7.04 3.39 2.46
N SER A 88 7.81 2.92 3.45
CA SER A 88 8.99 2.07 3.22
C SER A 88 8.62 0.76 2.51
N GLU A 89 7.56 0.09 2.96
CA GLU A 89 7.06 -1.16 2.38
C GLU A 89 6.53 -0.95 0.94
N ALA A 90 5.92 0.21 0.67
CA ALA A 90 5.51 0.59 -0.68
C ALA A 90 6.71 0.81 -1.61
N SER A 91 7.76 1.50 -1.12
CA SER A 91 9.00 1.69 -1.87
C SER A 91 9.69 0.35 -2.17
N GLU A 92 9.73 -0.57 -1.20
CA GLU A 92 10.30 -1.90 -1.42
C GLU A 92 9.46 -2.72 -2.42
N THR A 93 8.13 -2.65 -2.32
CA THR A 93 7.24 -3.30 -3.29
C THR A 93 7.48 -2.77 -4.71
N GLN A 94 7.64 -1.45 -4.87
CA GLN A 94 7.96 -0.84 -6.16
C GLN A 94 9.30 -1.36 -6.71
N TYR A 95 10.34 -1.39 -5.87
CA TYR A 95 11.64 -1.94 -6.27
C TYR A 95 11.53 -3.38 -6.78
N TRP A 96 10.79 -4.25 -6.10
CA TRP A 96 10.60 -5.63 -6.56
C TRP A 96 9.81 -5.72 -7.87
N LEU A 97 8.84 -4.84 -8.11
CA LEU A 97 8.15 -4.76 -9.41
C LEU A 97 9.11 -4.35 -10.53
N GLU A 98 10.01 -3.40 -10.29
CA GLU A 98 11.04 -2.99 -11.24
C GLU A 98 12.00 -4.14 -11.57
N VAL A 99 12.43 -4.91 -10.55
CA VAL A 99 13.25 -6.12 -10.74
C VAL A 99 12.53 -7.16 -11.59
N ILE A 100 11.25 -7.44 -11.30
CA ILE A 100 10.44 -8.42 -12.05
C ILE A 100 10.32 -8.03 -13.53
N ILE A 101 10.09 -6.74 -13.82
CA ILE A 101 10.06 -6.22 -15.19
C ILE A 101 11.45 -6.33 -15.83
N GLY A 102 12.51 -5.95 -15.11
CA GLY A 102 13.90 -5.99 -15.60
C GLY A 102 14.36 -7.41 -15.96
N MET A 103 13.85 -8.42 -15.25
CA MET A 103 14.09 -9.84 -15.56
C MET A 103 13.26 -10.37 -16.74
N GLY A 104 12.31 -9.58 -17.26
CA GLY A 104 11.38 -10.01 -18.31
C GLY A 104 10.39 -11.07 -17.85
N TRP A 105 10.17 -11.21 -16.55
CA TRP A 105 9.24 -12.22 -16.01
C TRP A 105 7.78 -11.80 -16.14
N LEU A 106 7.50 -10.50 -16.09
CA LEU A 106 6.19 -9.92 -16.36
C LEU A 106 6.35 -8.61 -17.15
N SER A 107 5.31 -8.26 -17.91
CA SER A 107 5.22 -7.00 -18.66
C SER A 107 4.53 -5.90 -17.84
N ARG A 108 4.54 -4.65 -18.34
CA ARG A 108 3.77 -3.56 -17.70
C ARG A 108 2.27 -3.79 -17.82
N GLU A 109 1.84 -4.54 -18.84
CA GLU A 109 0.46 -4.92 -19.08
C GLU A 109 -0.03 -5.91 -18.02
N ASP A 110 0.85 -6.74 -17.47
CA ASP A 110 0.54 -7.66 -16.37
C ASP A 110 0.30 -6.95 -15.02
N LEU A 111 0.68 -5.68 -14.91
CA LEU A 111 0.57 -4.85 -13.70
C LEU A 111 -0.73 -4.05 -13.61
N LYS A 112 -1.55 -4.04 -14.66
CA LYS A 112 -2.84 -3.35 -14.71
C LYS A 112 -3.94 -4.17 -14.05
#